data_AF-A0A932XNZ8-F1
#
_entry.id   AF-A0A932XNZ8-F1
#
_cell.length_a   1.000
_cell.length_b   1.000
_cell.length_c   1.000
_cell.angle_alpha   90.00
_cell.angle_beta   90.00
_cell.angle_gamma   90.00
#
_symmetry.space_group_name_H-M   'P 1'
#
loop_
_entity.id
_entity.type
_entity.pdbx_description
1 polymer ?
#
loop_
_entity_poly.entity_id
_entity_poly.type
_entity_poly.pdbx_seq_one_letter_code
_entity_poly.pdbx_strand_id
1 'polypeptide(L)'
;MESVYAVLKFLHVLTVVFMAAPLYSLIIVNERALFSPQMVYQVDRYMETMIGKNALRCYVFQLTALLTGLGLVWRLGWNWNPVLVLKLLLLFVLMALLSVVHLRIQPRIEKLFSQVKNDPVPQEIAAQIKPLRLLRKRLAATCLFLMIATVLLGLQVFSRFPLLANLLILALAGLFSTRAFTKPLRLGWW
;
A
#
# COMPACT_ATOMS: atom_id res chain seq x y z
N MET A 1 -30.81 2.39 15.74
CA MET A 1 -29.88 1.25 15.95
C MET A 1 -29.33 0.75 14.60
N GLU A 2 -30.19 0.57 13.59
CA GLU A 2 -29.83 0.41 12.17
C GLU A 2 -28.91 1.52 11.62
N SER A 3 -29.16 2.77 12.03
CA SER A 3 -28.39 3.94 11.56
C SER A 3 -26.89 3.87 11.89
N VAL A 4 -26.54 3.44 13.11
CA VAL A 4 -25.13 3.35 13.53
C VAL A 4 -24.40 2.24 12.78
N TYR A 5 -25.06 1.10 12.57
CA TYR A 5 -24.50 -0.01 11.78
C TYR A 5 -24.28 0.40 10.32
N ALA A 6 -25.25 1.07 9.71
CA ALA A 6 -25.14 1.59 8.35
C ALA A 6 -23.99 2.60 8.20
N VAL A 7 -23.85 3.53 9.17
CA VAL A 7 -22.76 4.51 9.19
C VAL A 7 -21.40 3.83 9.34
N LEU A 8 -21.26 2.87 10.28
CA LEU A 8 -20.00 2.14 10.45
C LEU A 8 -19.62 1.35 9.21
N LYS A 9 -20.58 0.67 8.58
CA LYS A 9 -20.36 -0.07 7.33
C LYS A 9 -19.94 0.86 6.20
N PHE A 10 -20.62 2.00 6.05
CA PHE A 10 -20.28 3.01 5.06
C PHE A 10 -18.84 3.52 5.26
N LEU A 11 -18.48 3.94 6.48
CA LEU A 11 -17.15 4.43 6.80
C LEU A 11 -16.06 3.36 6.58
N HIS A 12 -16.34 2.10 6.93
CA HIS A 12 -15.42 0.99 6.71
C HIS A 12 -15.13 0.78 5.22
N VAL A 13 -16.17 0.74 4.39
CA VAL A 13 -16.03 0.58 2.93
C VAL A 13 -15.34 1.78 2.31
N LEU A 14 -15.75 3.00 2.68
CA LEU A 14 -15.17 4.25 2.16
C LEU A 14 -13.66 4.34 2.45
N THR A 15 -13.26 3.91 3.65
CA THR A 15 -11.85 3.87 4.05
C THR A 15 -11.04 2.95 3.13
N VAL A 16 -11.56 1.76 2.83
CA VAL A 16 -10.91 0.80 1.92
C VAL A 16 -10.78 1.39 0.50
N VAL A 17 -11.81 2.09 0.02
CA VAL A 17 -11.77 2.76 -1.30
C VAL A 17 -10.70 3.86 -1.33
N PHE A 18 -10.65 4.73 -0.32
CA PHE A 18 -9.64 5.80 -0.27
C PHE A 18 -8.21 5.30 -0.05
N MET A 19 -8.04 4.10 0.52
CA MET A 19 -6.74 3.45 0.63
C MET A 19 -6.10 3.14 -0.74
N ALA A 20 -6.87 3.17 -1.84
CA ALA A 20 -6.35 3.09 -3.19
C ALA A 20 -5.60 4.37 -3.64
N ALA A 21 -5.89 5.54 -3.08
CA ALA A 21 -5.23 6.79 -3.51
C ALA A 21 -3.71 6.80 -3.24
N PRO A 22 -3.22 6.45 -2.02
CA PRO A 22 -1.79 6.28 -1.77
C PRO A 22 -1.13 5.27 -2.73
N LEU A 23 -1.88 4.27 -3.19
CA LEU A 23 -1.42 3.24 -4.10
C LEU A 23 -1.16 3.77 -5.51
N TYR A 24 -2.10 4.52 -6.07
CA TYR A 24 -1.93 5.17 -7.37
C TYR A 24 -0.75 6.14 -7.38
N SER A 25 -0.53 6.87 -6.29
CA SER A 25 0.67 7.72 -6.16
C SER A 25 1.97 6.90 -6.24
N LEU A 26 2.01 5.70 -5.66
CA LEU A 26 3.20 4.83 -5.73
C LEU A 26 3.43 4.26 -7.14
N ILE A 27 2.35 4.02 -7.90
CA ILE A 27 2.44 3.64 -9.31
C ILE A 27 3.02 4.81 -10.13
N ILE A 28 2.53 6.03 -9.95
CA ILE A 28 3.04 7.24 -10.63
C ILE A 28 4.53 7.44 -10.33
N VAL A 29 4.95 7.23 -9.08
CA VAL A 29 6.36 7.30 -8.69
C VAL A 29 7.22 6.29 -9.46
N ASN A 30 6.68 5.13 -9.85
CA ASN A 30 7.41 4.15 -10.65
C ASN A 30 7.66 4.63 -12.09
N GLU A 31 6.80 5.52 -12.60
CA GLU A 31 6.91 6.12 -13.93
C GLU A 31 8.02 7.18 -14.00
N ARG A 32 8.68 7.50 -12.88
CA ARG A 32 9.90 8.31 -12.83
C ARG A 32 10.95 7.93 -13.89
N ALA A 33 11.03 6.65 -14.25
CA ALA A 33 12.00 6.13 -15.21
C ALA A 33 11.76 6.66 -16.63
N LEU A 34 10.58 7.22 -16.90
CA LEU A 34 10.24 7.87 -18.16
C LEU A 34 10.86 9.27 -18.27
N PHE A 35 11.20 9.94 -17.16
CA PHE A 35 11.80 11.27 -17.20
C PHE A 35 13.30 11.23 -17.53
N SER A 36 14.04 10.32 -16.91
CA SER A 36 15.46 10.12 -17.18
C SER A 36 15.92 8.75 -16.67
N PRO A 37 16.87 8.08 -17.36
CA PRO A 37 17.54 6.89 -16.83
C PRO A 37 18.44 7.22 -15.63
N GLN A 38 18.82 8.48 -15.46
CA GLN A 38 19.63 8.98 -14.35
C GLN A 38 18.75 9.64 -13.29
N MET A 39 19.30 9.84 -12.09
CA MET A 39 18.59 10.54 -11.01
C MET A 39 18.57 12.03 -11.33
N VAL A 40 17.39 12.65 -11.24
CA VAL A 40 17.20 14.09 -11.47
C VAL A 40 16.66 14.67 -10.17
N TYR A 41 17.50 15.43 -9.46
CA TYR A 41 17.25 15.83 -8.07
C TYR A 41 15.87 16.46 -7.88
N GLN A 42 15.47 17.40 -8.75
CA GLN A 42 14.18 18.10 -8.59
C GLN A 42 12.96 17.16 -8.71
N VAL A 43 12.94 16.33 -9.75
CA VAL A 43 11.86 15.35 -9.99
C VAL A 43 11.84 14.30 -8.88
N ASP A 44 13.03 13.78 -8.54
CA ASP A 44 13.22 12.81 -7.49
C ASP A 44 12.76 13.32 -6.13
N ARG A 45 13.15 14.55 -5.76
CA ARG A 45 12.80 15.18 -4.49
C ARG A 45 11.30 15.36 -4.35
N TYR A 46 10.64 15.82 -5.42
CA TYR A 46 9.19 15.94 -5.48
C TYR A 46 8.50 14.58 -5.25
N MET A 47 8.92 13.54 -5.99
CA MET A 47 8.37 12.19 -5.87
C MET A 47 8.60 11.60 -4.46
N GLU A 48 9.79 11.78 -3.88
CA GLU A 48 10.08 11.32 -2.51
C GLU A 48 9.21 12.00 -1.45
N THR A 49 8.94 13.30 -1.63
CA THR A 49 8.05 14.05 -0.73
C THR A 49 6.61 13.53 -0.80
N MET A 50 6.13 13.19 -2.00
CA MET A 50 4.80 12.60 -2.21
C MET A 50 4.69 11.26 -1.48
N ILE A 51 5.68 10.37 -1.62
CA ILE A 51 5.72 9.05 -0.96
C ILE A 51 5.74 9.20 0.56
N GLY A 52 6.58 10.09 1.08
CA GLY A 52 6.72 10.32 2.52
C GLY A 52 5.40 10.73 3.17
N LYS A 53 4.65 11.64 2.53
CA LYS A 53 3.35 12.10 3.04
C LYS A 53 2.25 11.05 2.92
N ASN A 54 2.32 10.16 1.93
CA ASN A 54 1.35 9.09 1.76
C ASN A 54 1.39 8.03 2.86
N ALA A 55 2.55 7.82 3.51
CA ALA A 55 2.65 6.88 4.61
C ALA A 55 1.71 7.25 5.79
N LEU A 56 1.64 8.55 6.15
CA LEU A 56 0.74 9.02 7.19
C LEU A 56 -0.74 8.77 6.85
N ARG A 57 -1.11 9.00 5.58
CA ARG A 57 -2.48 8.73 5.09
C ARG A 57 -2.83 7.25 5.21
N CYS A 58 -1.91 6.35 4.85
CA CYS A 58 -2.11 4.91 5.02
C CYS A 58 -2.34 4.51 6.48
N TYR A 59 -1.60 5.10 7.43
CA TYR A 59 -1.84 4.84 8.86
C TYR A 59 -3.24 5.27 9.30
N VAL A 60 -3.67 6.47 8.90
CA VAL A 60 -5.01 6.97 9.21
C VAL A 60 -6.07 6.02 8.65
N PHE A 61 -5.96 5.61 7.39
CA PHE A 61 -6.90 4.66 6.80
C PHE A 61 -6.87 3.28 7.48
N GLN A 62 -5.70 2.73 7.79
CA GLN A 62 -5.59 1.45 8.48
C GLN A 62 -6.20 1.51 9.89
N LEU A 63 -5.99 2.61 10.62
CA LEU A 63 -6.60 2.83 11.93
C LEU A 63 -8.12 2.98 11.82
N THR A 64 -8.62 3.77 10.87
CA THR A 64 -10.07 3.90 10.65
C THR A 64 -10.68 2.55 10.28
N ALA A 65 -10.03 1.75 9.43
CA ALA A 65 -10.48 0.40 9.07
C ALA A 65 -10.50 -0.54 10.29
N LEU A 66 -9.50 -0.46 11.17
CA LEU A 66 -9.47 -1.21 12.43
C LEU A 66 -10.64 -0.84 13.35
N LEU A 67 -10.81 0.45 13.64
CA LEU A 67 -11.84 0.94 14.57
C LEU A 67 -13.25 0.63 14.06
N THR A 68 -13.50 0.91 12.78
CA THR A 68 -14.81 0.60 12.16
C THR A 68 -15.06 -0.90 12.06
N GLY A 69 -14.03 -1.70 11.77
CA GLY A 69 -14.11 -3.16 11.71
C GLY A 69 -14.43 -3.77 13.08
N LEU A 70 -13.74 -3.35 14.14
CA LEU A 70 -14.03 -3.78 15.52
C LEU A 70 -15.44 -3.37 15.94
N GLY A 71 -15.87 -2.15 15.60
CA GLY A 71 -17.24 -1.69 15.87
C GLY A 71 -18.31 -2.55 15.19
N LEU A 72 -18.07 -2.99 13.95
CA LEU A 72 -18.97 -3.90 13.24
C LEU A 72 -19.03 -5.28 13.89
N VAL A 73 -17.88 -5.88 14.23
CA VAL A 73 -17.80 -7.19 14.88
C VAL A 73 -18.48 -7.17 16.26
N TRP A 74 -18.27 -6.11 17.04
CA TRP A 74 -18.90 -5.95 18.35
C TRP A 74 -20.43 -5.91 18.24
N ARG A 75 -20.98 -5.20 17.24
CA ARG A 75 -22.42 -5.11 17.01
C ARG A 75 -23.04 -6.41 16.48
N LEU A 76 -22.27 -7.23 15.76
CA LEU A 76 -22.68 -8.53 15.24
C LEU A 76 -22.60 -9.67 16.28
N GLY A 77 -22.23 -9.38 17.54
CA GLY A 77 -22.20 -10.37 18.62
C GLY A 77 -20.90 -11.18 18.73
N TRP A 78 -19.78 -10.65 18.23
CA TRP A 78 -18.43 -11.20 18.48
C TRP A 78 -18.23 -12.67 18.03
N ASN A 79 -18.86 -13.07 16.92
CA ASN A 79 -18.59 -14.37 16.29
C ASN A 79 -17.29 -14.30 15.46
N TRP A 80 -16.15 -14.62 16.09
CA TRP A 80 -14.85 -14.69 15.41
C TRP A 80 -14.81 -15.82 14.39
N ASN A 81 -15.19 -15.50 13.15
CA ASN A 81 -14.93 -16.35 12.01
C ASN A 81 -13.41 -16.34 11.70
N PRO A 82 -12.78 -17.49 11.37
CA PRO A 82 -11.38 -17.55 10.94
C PRO A 82 -11.02 -16.52 9.86
N VAL A 83 -11.95 -16.20 8.96
CA VAL A 83 -11.78 -15.18 7.91
C VAL A 83 -11.59 -13.78 8.52
N LEU A 84 -12.35 -13.43 9.55
CA LEU A 84 -12.23 -12.14 10.24
C LEU A 84 -10.92 -12.04 11.01
N VAL A 85 -10.52 -13.12 11.68
CA VAL A 85 -9.23 -13.21 12.37
C VAL A 85 -8.07 -13.05 11.38
N LEU A 86 -8.14 -13.73 10.23
CA LEU A 86 -7.13 -13.61 9.18
C LEU A 86 -7.05 -12.18 8.62
N LYS A 87 -8.20 -11.51 8.39
CA LYS A 87 -8.22 -10.10 7.97
C LYS A 87 -7.57 -9.18 9.00
N LEU A 88 -7.85 -9.41 10.28
CA LEU A 88 -7.25 -8.63 11.36
C LEU A 88 -5.73 -8.83 11.41
N LEU A 89 -5.26 -10.06 11.30
CA LEU A 89 -3.84 -10.39 11.22
C LEU A 89 -3.18 -9.70 10.01
N LEU A 90 -3.79 -9.79 8.83
CA LEU A 90 -3.28 -9.14 7.63
C LEU A 90 -3.21 -7.62 7.77
N LEU A 91 -4.18 -6.99 8.45
CA LEU A 91 -4.15 -5.56 8.74
C LEU A 91 -2.94 -5.19 9.62
N PHE A 92 -2.64 -5.98 10.66
CA PHE A 92 -1.44 -5.76 11.47
C PHE A 92 -0.15 -5.99 10.67
N VAL A 93 -0.10 -6.97 9.77
CA VAL A 93 1.04 -7.16 8.86
C VAL A 93 1.21 -5.95 7.94
N LEU A 94 0.13 -5.41 7.37
CA LEU A 94 0.16 -4.19 6.56
C LEU A 94 0.68 -2.98 7.35
N MET A 95 0.24 -2.82 8.60
CA MET A 95 0.74 -1.77 9.50
C MET A 95 2.24 -1.95 9.80
N ALA A 96 2.68 -3.19 10.05
CA ALA A 96 4.09 -3.49 10.31
C ALA A 96 4.97 -3.20 9.09
N LEU A 97 4.55 -3.62 7.89
CA LEU A 97 5.26 -3.33 6.64
C LEU A 97 5.37 -1.81 6.40
N LEU A 98 4.27 -1.08 6.61
CA LEU A 98 4.26 0.37 6.51
C LEU A 98 5.24 1.02 7.50
N SER A 99 5.30 0.48 8.73
CA SER A 99 6.20 0.95 9.78
C SER A 99 7.66 0.71 9.45
N VAL A 100 8.00 -0.43 8.87
CA VAL A 100 9.36 -0.68 8.36
C VAL A 100 9.74 0.33 7.28
N VAL A 101 8.84 0.58 6.32
CA VAL A 101 9.10 1.54 5.24
C VAL A 101 9.24 2.96 5.79
N HIS A 102 8.32 3.40 6.63
CA HIS A 102 8.24 4.79 7.10
C HIS A 102 9.31 5.13 8.15
N LEU A 103 9.61 4.21 9.07
CA LEU A 103 10.53 4.48 10.19
C LEU A 103 11.98 4.07 9.89
N ARG A 104 12.21 3.12 8.98
CA ARG A 104 13.58 2.66 8.66
C ARG A 104 14.06 3.07 7.28
N ILE A 105 13.26 2.83 6.24
CA ILE A 105 13.73 3.01 4.85
C ILE A 105 13.63 4.48 4.42
N GLN A 106 12.49 5.12 4.65
CA GLN A 106 12.26 6.51 4.24
C GLN A 106 13.27 7.49 4.87
N PRO A 107 13.59 7.44 6.18
CA PRO A 107 14.52 8.39 6.78
C PRO A 107 15.96 8.19 6.29
N ARG A 108 16.34 6.95 5.94
CA ARG A 108 17.65 6.67 5.33
C ARG A 108 17.76 7.28 3.93
N ILE A 109 16.71 7.16 3.12
CA ILE A 109 16.64 7.81 1.80
C ILE A 109 16.71 9.33 1.97
N GLU A 110 15.95 9.89 2.92
CA GLU A 110 15.93 11.32 3.21
C GLU A 110 17.30 11.86 3.63
N LYS A 111 18.02 11.15 4.50
CA LYS A 111 19.38 11.50 4.95
C LYS A 111 20.39 11.52 3.80
N LEU A 112 20.23 10.64 2.81
CA LEU A 112 21.07 10.63 1.61
C LEU A 112 20.69 11.77 0.67
N PHE A 113 19.38 12.04 0.52
CA PHE A 113 18.89 13.15 -0.30
C PHE A 113 19.28 14.52 0.26
N SER A 114 19.31 14.70 1.58
CA SER A 114 19.67 15.99 2.20
C SER A 114 21.12 16.42 1.95
N GLN A 115 21.98 15.49 1.51
CA GLN A 115 23.37 15.78 1.13
C GLN A 115 23.47 16.37 -0.28
N VAL A 116 22.40 16.28 -1.07
CA VAL A 116 22.33 16.79 -2.45
C VAL A 116 21.43 18.03 -2.44
N LYS A 117 21.88 19.09 -3.12
CA LYS A 117 21.11 20.34 -3.22
C LYS A 117 20.76 20.75 -4.65
N ASN A 118 21.55 20.31 -5.62
CA ASN A 118 21.38 20.61 -7.04
C ASN A 118 21.79 19.40 -7.88
N ASP A 119 21.36 19.41 -9.14
CA ASP A 119 21.87 18.50 -10.16
C ASP A 119 23.29 18.92 -10.59
N PRO A 120 24.15 17.96 -11.01
CA PRO A 120 23.91 16.51 -11.07
C PRO A 120 24.04 15.83 -9.71
N VAL A 121 23.23 14.79 -9.46
CA VAL A 121 23.35 13.97 -8.25
C VAL A 121 24.67 13.19 -8.26
N PRO A 122 25.52 13.28 -7.22
CA PRO A 122 26.76 12.51 -7.13
C PRO A 122 26.51 11.00 -7.28
N GLN A 123 27.31 10.33 -8.10
CA GLN A 123 27.12 8.92 -8.44
C GLN A 123 27.20 7.99 -7.21
N GLU A 124 28.03 8.33 -6.23
CA GLU A 124 28.16 7.61 -4.95
C GLU A 124 26.87 7.63 -4.14
N ILE A 125 26.22 8.79 -4.04
CA ILE A 125 24.94 8.95 -3.34
C ILE A 125 23.83 8.22 -4.11
N ALA A 126 23.81 8.36 -5.43
CA ALA A 126 22.86 7.65 -6.29
C ALA A 126 22.98 6.13 -6.15
N ALA A 127 24.19 5.59 -6.04
CA ALA A 127 24.45 4.16 -5.85
C ALA A 127 23.91 3.64 -4.50
N GLN A 128 23.93 4.45 -3.45
CA GLN A 128 23.38 4.09 -2.13
C GLN A 128 21.84 4.18 -2.07
N ILE A 129 21.24 5.13 -2.80
CA ILE A 129 19.78 5.33 -2.81
C ILE A 129 19.05 4.24 -3.61
N LYS A 130 19.61 3.80 -4.75
CA LYS A 130 19.00 2.78 -5.63
C LYS A 130 18.56 1.50 -4.90
N PRO A 131 19.40 0.82 -4.10
CA PRO A 131 18.99 -0.41 -3.40
C PRO A 131 17.90 -0.16 -2.35
N LEU A 132 17.94 0.96 -1.63
CA LEU A 132 16.89 1.33 -0.66
C LEU A 132 15.54 1.54 -1.34
N ARG A 133 15.53 2.20 -2.51
CA ARG A 133 14.32 2.36 -3.32
C ARG A 133 13.79 1.05 -3.84
N LEU A 134 14.67 0.14 -4.28
CA LEU A 134 14.27 -1.20 -4.72
C LEU A 134 13.63 -1.99 -3.59
N LEU A 135 14.20 -1.94 -2.38
CA LEU A 135 13.62 -2.58 -1.20
C LEU A 135 12.23 -2.01 -0.88
N ARG A 136 12.09 -0.68 -0.82
CA ARG A 136 10.78 -0.02 -0.59
C ARG A 136 9.76 -0.44 -1.62
N LYS A 137 10.16 -0.49 -2.89
CA LYS A 137 9.32 -0.87 -4.02
C LYS A 137 8.83 -2.32 -3.91
N ARG A 138 9.68 -3.25 -3.47
CA ARG A 138 9.29 -4.64 -3.18
C ARG A 138 8.29 -4.72 -2.03
N LEU A 139 8.55 -4.00 -0.93
CA LEU A 139 7.63 -3.95 0.22
C LEU A 139 6.27 -3.33 -0.16
N ALA A 140 6.26 -2.31 -1.02
CA ALA A 140 5.04 -1.71 -1.55
C ALA A 140 4.25 -2.69 -2.41
N ALA A 141 4.93 -3.49 -3.25
CA ALA A 141 4.29 -4.57 -4.03
C ALA A 141 3.66 -5.63 -3.11
N THR A 142 4.38 -6.05 -2.06
CA THR A 142 3.82 -6.96 -1.04
C THR A 142 2.62 -6.36 -0.34
N CYS A 143 2.68 -5.08 0.05
CA CYS A 143 1.58 -4.36 0.69
C CYS A 143 0.32 -4.32 -0.20
N LEU A 144 0.49 -4.03 -1.50
CA LEU A 144 -0.60 -4.06 -2.48
C LEU A 144 -1.23 -5.46 -2.61
N PHE A 145 -0.40 -6.50 -2.71
CA PHE A 145 -0.89 -7.88 -2.78
C PHE A 145 -1.71 -8.26 -1.54
N LEU A 146 -1.19 -7.97 -0.35
CA LEU A 146 -1.88 -8.26 0.92
C LEU A 146 -3.18 -7.45 1.06
N MET A 147 -3.22 -6.21 0.56
CA MET A 147 -4.44 -5.41 0.50
C MET A 147 -5.51 -6.09 -0.36
N ILE A 148 -5.17 -6.49 -1.59
CA ILE A 148 -6.12 -7.18 -2.49
C ILE A 148 -6.61 -8.47 -1.84
N ALA A 149 -5.71 -9.26 -1.26
CA ALA A 149 -6.07 -10.49 -0.54
C ALA A 149 -7.04 -10.21 0.62
N THR A 150 -6.81 -9.12 1.37
CA THR A 150 -7.72 -8.70 2.46
C THR A 150 -9.10 -8.33 1.94
N VAL A 151 -9.21 -7.67 0.78
CA VAL A 151 -10.49 -7.35 0.14
C VAL A 151 -11.20 -8.64 -0.29
N LEU A 152 -10.50 -9.57 -0.94
CA LEU A 152 -11.04 -10.87 -1.36
C LEU A 152 -11.60 -11.67 -0.17
N LEU A 153 -10.84 -11.75 0.93
CA LEU A 153 -11.32 -12.36 2.18
C LEU A 153 -12.58 -11.67 2.71
N GLY A 154 -12.73 -10.36 2.49
CA GLY A 154 -13.93 -9.63 2.87
C GLY A 154 -15.17 -10.05 2.11
N LEU A 155 -15.03 -10.31 0.81
CA LEU A 155 -16.12 -10.82 -0.02
C LEU A 155 -16.50 -12.24 0.41
N GLN A 156 -15.53 -13.05 0.83
CA GLN A 156 -15.76 -14.42 1.31
C GLN A 156 -16.57 -14.54 2.60
N VAL A 157 -16.70 -13.45 3.37
CA VAL A 157 -17.59 -13.41 4.54
C VAL A 157 -19.06 -13.54 4.10
N PHE A 158 -19.42 -12.96 2.94
CA PHE A 158 -20.79 -12.95 2.44
C PHE A 158 -21.07 -14.08 1.45
N SER A 159 -20.11 -14.41 0.58
CA SER A 159 -20.26 -15.47 -0.42
C SER A 159 -18.94 -16.19 -0.65
N ARG A 160 -18.94 -17.53 -0.54
CA ARG A 160 -17.74 -18.34 -0.76
C ARG A 160 -17.53 -18.57 -2.25
N PHE A 161 -16.40 -18.11 -2.76
CA PHE A 161 -15.96 -18.44 -4.11
C PHE A 161 -15.37 -19.85 -4.18
N PRO A 162 -15.47 -20.54 -5.34
CA PRO A 162 -14.75 -21.78 -5.59
C PRO A 162 -13.25 -21.62 -5.40
N LEU A 163 -12.57 -22.69 -4.97
CA LEU A 163 -11.11 -22.68 -4.72
C LEU A 163 -10.32 -22.18 -5.94
N LEU A 164 -10.66 -22.67 -7.14
CA LEU A 164 -10.00 -22.29 -8.38
C LEU A 164 -10.11 -20.78 -8.65
N ALA A 165 -11.29 -20.19 -8.43
CA ALA A 165 -11.51 -18.76 -8.63
C ALA A 165 -10.65 -17.94 -7.65
N ASN A 166 -10.55 -18.36 -6.38
CA ASN A 166 -9.69 -17.69 -5.40
C ASN A 166 -8.22 -17.76 -5.80
N LEU A 167 -7.74 -18.94 -6.23
CA LEU A 167 -6.36 -19.11 -6.66
C LEU A 167 -6.03 -18.27 -7.89
N LEU A 168 -6.94 -18.21 -8.87
CA LEU A 168 -6.79 -17.36 -10.05
C LEU A 168 -6.74 -15.87 -9.68
N ILE A 169 -7.64 -15.39 -8.83
CA ILE A 169 -7.66 -14.00 -8.39
C ILE A 169 -6.38 -13.65 -7.63
N LEU A 170 -5.92 -14.51 -6.73
CA LEU A 170 -4.68 -14.29 -5.99
C LEU A 170 -3.45 -14.32 -6.90
N ALA A 171 -3.41 -15.22 -7.89
CA ALA A 171 -2.34 -15.25 -8.88
C ALA A 171 -2.32 -13.96 -9.71
N LEU A 172 -3.47 -13.52 -10.21
CA LEU A 172 -3.59 -12.27 -10.96
C LEU A 172 -3.21 -11.05 -10.09
N ALA A 173 -3.61 -11.04 -8.81
CA ALA A 173 -3.24 -9.99 -7.86
C ALA A 173 -1.72 -9.95 -7.63
N GLY A 174 -1.07 -11.11 -7.48
CA GLY A 174 0.39 -11.20 -7.32
C GLY A 174 1.15 -10.75 -8.56
N LEU A 175 0.68 -11.18 -9.74
CA LEU A 175 1.23 -10.75 -11.03
C LEU A 175 1.07 -9.25 -11.23
N PHE A 176 -0.13 -8.71 -10.99
CA PHE A 176 -0.41 -7.28 -11.09
C PHE A 176 0.46 -6.48 -10.12
N SER A 177 0.53 -6.89 -8.85
CA SER A 177 1.33 -6.20 -7.83
C SER A 177 2.81 -6.15 -8.23
N THR A 178 3.35 -7.25 -8.75
CA THR A 178 4.74 -7.29 -9.21
C THR A 178 4.94 -6.45 -10.48
N ARG A 179 4.01 -6.50 -11.43
CA ARG A 179 4.06 -5.75 -12.70
C ARG A 179 3.96 -4.24 -12.48
N ALA A 180 3.04 -3.80 -11.62
CA ALA A 180 2.78 -2.39 -11.32
C ALA A 180 4.02 -1.68 -10.79
N PHE A 181 4.84 -2.41 -10.05
CA PHE A 181 6.12 -1.91 -9.60
C PHE A 181 7.22 -2.21 -10.61
N THR A 182 7.34 -3.36 -11.26
CA THR A 182 8.50 -3.60 -12.15
C THR A 182 8.55 -2.73 -13.41
N LYS A 183 7.42 -2.39 -14.01
CA LYS A 183 7.32 -1.64 -15.27
C LYS A 183 6.25 -0.53 -15.16
N PRO A 184 6.39 0.61 -15.87
CA PRO A 184 5.36 1.66 -15.91
C PRO A 184 3.99 1.12 -16.41
N LEU A 185 2.89 1.71 -15.94
CA LEU A 185 1.52 1.30 -16.26
C LEU A 185 0.80 2.40 -17.06
N ARG A 186 1.15 2.52 -18.35
CA ARG A 186 0.67 3.63 -19.22
C ARG A 186 -0.86 3.77 -19.30
N LEU A 187 -1.60 2.67 -19.20
CA LEU A 187 -3.06 2.64 -19.30
C LEU A 187 -3.76 2.44 -17.94
N GLY A 188 -3.01 2.45 -16.83
CA GLY A 188 -3.53 2.10 -15.50
C GLY A 188 -3.82 0.60 -15.30
N TRP A 189 -3.84 -0.19 -16.38
CA TRP A 189 -3.96 -1.65 -16.41
C TRP A 189 -2.75 -2.28 -17.09
N TRP A 190 -2.36 -3.47 -16.60
CA TRP A 190 -1.30 -4.38 -17.08
C TRP A 190 -0.08 -3.80 -17.80
#